data_AF-A0A6A6UZQ5-F1
#
_entry.id   AF-A0A6A6UZQ5-F1
#
_cell.length_a   1.000
_cell.length_b   1.000
_cell.length_c   1.000
_cell.angle_alpha   90.00
_cell.angle_beta   90.00
_cell.angle_gamma   90.00
#
_symmetry.space_group_name_H-M   'P 1'
#
loop_
_entity.id
_entity.type
_entity.pdbx_description
1 polymer ?
#
loop_
_entity_poly.entity_id
_entity_poly.type
_entity_poly.pdbx_seq_one_letter_code
_entity_poly.pdbx_strand_id
1 'polypeptide(L)'
;MLAINPLRAPRLLRSLPSLSTPIRQRTSRYVSTLQENPHIYTFKHPEQHSNTLLTLLPTSPPTPALAIGTTTTLPPTPSTFTENPQFLGILQSVLHTYATQDPSIKQQAAAFASPGGFNLGNQGGGGAGPASSQGGMGGANKGGWIHVSDMRNPPDWGRIAWPEDIFGSLEVDGEGRFVGGDGNYQASGTYRVVTREGM
;
A
#
# COMPACT_ATOMS: atom_id res chain seq x y z
N MET A 1 90.24 -19.10 46.71
CA MET A 1 90.20 -18.75 45.27
C MET A 1 88.81 -19.11 44.74
N LEU A 2 88.27 -18.23 43.90
CA LEU A 2 86.85 -18.02 43.60
C LEU A 2 86.04 -19.21 43.02
N ALA A 3 84.80 -19.35 43.50
CA ALA A 3 83.61 -19.81 42.75
C ALA A 3 83.12 -18.63 41.83
N ILE A 4 82.26 -18.70 40.81
CA ILE A 4 80.90 -19.27 40.68
C ILE A 4 80.42 -19.09 39.21
N ASN A 5 79.63 -20.05 38.72
CA ASN A 5 78.44 -20.00 37.82
C ASN A 5 78.42 -19.34 36.41
N PRO A 6 77.75 -20.01 35.43
CA PRO A 6 77.41 -19.46 34.12
C PRO A 6 76.21 -18.49 34.18
N LEU A 7 76.30 -17.40 33.42
CA LEU A 7 75.28 -16.35 33.34
C LEU A 7 74.08 -16.78 32.47
N ARG A 8 72.90 -16.61 33.06
CA ARG A 8 71.56 -16.81 32.51
C ARG A 8 71.11 -15.53 31.79
N ALA A 9 70.80 -15.60 30.50
CA ALA A 9 70.19 -14.48 29.75
C ALA A 9 68.65 -14.59 29.74
N PRO A 10 67.90 -13.49 29.95
CA PRO A 10 66.44 -13.53 30.08
C PRO A 10 65.72 -13.57 28.72
N ARG A 11 64.63 -14.35 28.68
CA ARG A 11 63.71 -14.48 27.55
C ARG A 11 62.76 -13.27 27.56
N LEU A 12 62.88 -12.38 26.57
CA LEU A 12 61.96 -11.25 26.39
C LEU A 12 60.60 -11.77 25.89
N LEU A 13 59.59 -11.76 26.75
CA LEU A 13 58.19 -11.97 26.37
C LEU A 13 57.63 -10.64 25.86
N ARG A 14 57.55 -10.49 24.54
CA ARG A 14 56.88 -9.38 23.88
C ARG A 14 55.37 -9.64 23.93
N SER A 15 54.64 -8.88 24.73
CA SER A 15 53.16 -8.91 24.72
C SER A 15 52.67 -8.27 23.41
N LEU A 16 51.88 -9.02 22.65
CA LEU A 16 51.14 -8.49 21.50
C LEU A 16 49.83 -7.88 22.02
N PRO A 17 49.43 -6.68 21.57
CA PRO A 17 48.13 -6.14 21.91
C PRO A 17 47.05 -7.00 21.24
N SER A 18 46.13 -7.51 22.06
CA SER A 18 44.90 -8.16 21.61
C SER A 18 44.06 -7.14 20.85
N LEU A 19 44.05 -7.22 19.52
CA LEU A 19 43.05 -6.56 18.69
C LEU A 19 41.69 -7.23 18.95
N SER A 20 40.92 -6.64 19.87
CA SER A 20 39.50 -6.97 20.03
C SER A 20 38.77 -6.49 18.77
N THR A 21 38.61 -7.40 17.80
CA THR A 21 37.69 -7.21 16.69
C THR A 21 36.28 -7.07 17.25
N PRO A 22 35.57 -5.94 17.01
CA PRO A 22 34.17 -5.89 17.37
C PRO A 22 33.46 -6.92 16.50
N ILE A 23 32.92 -7.96 17.15
CA ILE A 23 31.96 -8.87 16.54
C ILE A 23 30.79 -8.00 16.09
N ARG A 24 30.78 -7.64 14.81
CA ARG A 24 29.64 -7.00 14.17
C ARG A 24 28.57 -8.07 14.10
N GLN A 25 27.75 -8.15 15.14
CA GLN A 25 26.59 -9.05 15.20
C GLN A 25 25.77 -8.81 13.94
N ARG A 26 25.90 -9.72 12.97
CA ARG A 26 24.97 -9.81 11.86
C ARG A 26 23.69 -10.33 12.48
N THR A 27 22.79 -9.41 12.84
CA THR A 27 21.42 -9.76 13.18
C THR A 27 20.88 -10.62 12.03
N SER A 28 20.64 -11.91 12.30
CA SER A 28 19.83 -12.76 11.43
C SER A 28 18.44 -12.11 11.41
N ARG A 29 18.06 -11.52 10.28
CA ARG A 29 16.84 -10.72 10.15
C ARG A 29 15.81 -11.53 9.37
N TYR A 30 14.76 -11.95 10.05
CA TYR A 30 13.62 -12.65 9.47
C TYR A 30 12.73 -11.64 8.77
N VAL A 31 12.61 -11.75 7.45
CA VAL A 31 11.56 -11.08 6.69
C VAL A 31 10.29 -11.88 6.97
N SER A 32 9.38 -11.34 7.78
CA SER A 32 8.07 -11.92 8.01
C SER A 32 7.03 -11.19 7.17
N THR A 33 6.05 -11.90 6.63
CA THR A 33 4.92 -11.31 5.92
C THR A 33 3.68 -11.27 6.81
N LEU A 34 2.72 -10.42 6.49
CA LEU A 34 1.41 -10.48 7.13
C LEU A 34 0.72 -11.80 6.74
N GLN A 35 0.04 -12.46 7.69
CA GLN A 35 -0.61 -13.74 7.43
C GLN A 35 -1.74 -13.63 6.40
N GLU A 36 -2.51 -12.54 6.45
CA GLU A 36 -3.63 -12.28 5.54
C GLU A 36 -3.15 -11.75 4.18
N ASN A 37 -2.02 -11.03 4.16
CA ASN A 37 -1.47 -10.42 2.95
C ASN A 37 0.02 -10.78 2.77
N PRO A 38 0.36 -11.82 2.00
CA PRO A 38 1.75 -12.27 1.84
C PRO A 38 2.63 -11.26 1.09
N HIS A 39 2.04 -10.27 0.41
CA HIS A 39 2.76 -9.21 -0.27
C HIS A 39 3.23 -8.07 0.66
N ILE A 40 2.78 -8.08 1.91
CA ILE A 40 3.13 -7.05 2.90
C ILE A 40 4.17 -7.62 3.84
N TYR A 41 5.37 -7.04 3.77
CA TYR A 41 6.48 -7.37 4.64
C TYR A 41 6.40 -6.58 5.95
N THR A 42 6.76 -7.27 7.03
CA THR A 42 6.77 -6.75 8.40
C THR A 42 8.21 -6.68 8.88
N PHE A 43 8.60 -5.53 9.41
CA PHE A 43 9.92 -5.31 9.99
C PHE A 43 9.79 -4.66 11.36
N LYS A 44 10.75 -4.89 12.26
CA LYS A 44 10.84 -4.12 13.51
C LYS A 44 11.26 -2.69 13.19
N HIS A 45 10.59 -1.70 13.79
CA HIS A 45 10.96 -0.31 13.59
C HIS A 45 12.36 -0.06 14.19
N PRO A 46 13.26 0.66 13.49
CA PRO A 46 14.65 0.84 13.91
C PRO A 46 14.81 1.62 15.23
N GLU A 47 13.88 2.53 15.52
CA GLU A 47 13.96 3.40 16.70
C GLU A 47 12.90 3.09 17.79
N GLN A 48 11.83 2.38 17.43
CA GLN A 48 10.66 2.17 18.29
C GLN A 48 10.32 0.68 18.33
N HIS A 49 10.94 -0.05 19.25
CA HIS A 49 10.82 -1.51 19.31
C HIS A 49 9.39 -2.05 19.53
N SER A 50 8.47 -1.21 20.00
CA SER A 50 7.04 -1.52 20.14
C SER A 50 6.31 -1.56 18.80
N ASN A 51 6.83 -0.86 17.79
CA ASN A 51 6.14 -0.66 16.52
C ASN A 51 6.73 -1.58 15.44
N THR A 52 5.82 -2.13 14.65
CA THR A 52 6.13 -2.96 13.48
C THR A 52 5.87 -2.12 12.24
N LEU A 53 6.86 -2.04 11.36
CA LEU A 53 6.79 -1.33 10.09
C LEU A 53 6.26 -2.26 9.00
N LEU A 54 5.29 -1.79 8.22
CA LEU A 54 4.67 -2.50 7.11
C LEU A 54 5.17 -1.92 5.78
N THR A 55 5.64 -2.76 4.85
CA THR A 55 6.19 -2.31 3.56
C THR A 55 5.92 -3.30 2.44
N LEU A 56 5.80 -2.80 1.22
CA LEU A 56 5.68 -3.62 0.01
C LEU A 56 7.05 -4.07 -0.54
N LEU A 57 8.15 -3.53 0.00
CA LEU A 57 9.49 -3.79 -0.50
C LEU A 57 10.24 -4.79 0.40
N PRO A 58 10.80 -5.89 -0.15
CA PRO A 58 11.60 -6.85 0.61
C PRO A 58 13.04 -6.34 0.87
N THR A 59 13.22 -5.05 1.15
CA THR A 59 14.54 -4.44 1.35
C THR A 59 15.01 -4.52 2.80
N SER A 60 16.30 -4.84 3.02
CA SER A 60 16.92 -4.86 4.35
C SER A 60 18.22 -4.03 4.34
N PRO A 61 18.30 -2.90 5.09
CA PRO A 61 17.28 -2.38 6.01
C PRO A 61 16.03 -1.85 5.29
N PRO A 62 14.85 -1.88 5.92
CA PRO A 62 13.64 -1.29 5.35
C PRO A 62 13.83 0.22 5.20
N THR A 63 13.25 0.80 4.15
CA THR A 63 13.26 2.25 3.91
C THR A 63 11.98 2.86 4.48
N PRO A 64 12.02 3.56 5.64
CA PRO A 64 10.79 4.03 6.30
C PRO A 64 9.97 5.00 5.45
N ALA A 65 10.63 5.80 4.61
CA ALA A 65 9.96 6.75 3.71
C ALA A 65 9.03 6.07 2.68
N LEU A 66 9.31 4.83 2.29
CA LEU A 66 8.53 4.04 1.33
C LEU A 66 7.62 3.00 2.00
N ALA A 67 7.64 2.96 3.33
CA ALA A 67 6.79 2.04 4.09
C ALA A 67 5.32 2.47 3.99
N ILE A 68 4.42 1.50 4.02
CA ILE A 68 2.97 1.72 4.06
C ILE A 68 2.60 2.49 5.34
N GLY A 69 3.19 2.07 6.46
CA GLY A 69 2.98 2.69 7.76
C GLY A 69 3.53 1.84 8.90
N THR A 70 3.11 2.14 10.11
CA THR A 70 3.52 1.43 11.33
C THR A 70 2.31 0.94 12.11
N THR A 71 2.43 -0.22 12.76
CA THR A 71 1.40 -0.78 13.63
C THR A 71 1.97 -1.22 14.98
N THR A 72 1.17 -1.12 16.04
CA THR A 72 1.51 -1.65 17.37
C THR A 72 1.11 -3.11 17.55
N THR A 73 0.08 -3.56 16.83
CA THR A 73 -0.50 -4.91 16.95
C THR A 73 -0.64 -5.54 15.57
N LEU A 74 -0.52 -6.88 15.49
CA LEU A 74 -0.81 -7.67 14.29
C LEU A 74 -1.98 -8.61 14.60
N PRO A 75 -3.04 -8.67 13.77
CA PRO A 75 -3.26 -7.88 12.54
C PRO A 75 -3.49 -6.39 12.82
N PRO A 76 -3.17 -5.49 11.86
CA PRO A 76 -3.37 -4.05 12.02
C PRO A 76 -4.87 -3.72 12.05
N THR A 77 -5.24 -2.77 12.90
CA THR A 77 -6.60 -2.22 12.99
C THR A 77 -6.56 -0.69 12.85
N PRO A 78 -7.68 -0.03 12.52
CA PRO A 78 -7.71 1.43 12.35
C PRO A 78 -7.22 2.23 13.57
N SER A 79 -7.28 1.65 14.77
CA SER A 79 -6.78 2.29 16.01
C SER A 79 -5.32 1.98 16.34
N THR A 80 -4.76 0.92 15.76
CA THR A 80 -3.38 0.46 16.05
C THR A 80 -2.40 0.81 14.94
N PHE A 81 -2.90 1.13 13.75
CA PHE A 81 -2.14 1.49 12.57
C PHE A 81 -1.98 3.02 12.43
N THR A 82 -0.81 3.44 11.98
CA THR A 82 -0.49 4.83 11.65
C THR A 82 0.05 4.88 10.22
N GLU A 83 -0.67 5.59 9.36
CA GLU A 83 -0.36 5.74 7.94
C GLU A 83 0.89 6.58 7.71
N ASN A 84 1.68 6.21 6.70
CA ASN A 84 2.74 7.06 6.19
C ASN A 84 2.19 7.98 5.07
N PRO A 85 2.15 9.31 5.27
CA PRO A 85 1.62 10.23 4.26
C PRO A 85 2.46 10.27 2.97
N GLN A 86 3.76 9.96 3.05
CA GLN A 86 4.63 9.88 1.86
C GLN A 86 4.21 8.73 0.95
N PHE A 87 3.83 7.60 1.53
CA PHE A 87 3.35 6.45 0.77
C PHE A 87 2.04 6.75 0.05
N LEU A 88 1.09 7.42 0.71
CA LEU A 88 -0.16 7.84 0.06
C LEU A 88 0.10 8.77 -1.13
N GLY A 89 1.05 9.70 -1.02
CA GLY A 89 1.45 10.54 -2.15
C GLY A 89 1.96 9.73 -3.35
N ILE A 90 2.78 8.70 -3.10
CA ILE A 90 3.29 7.80 -4.15
C ILE A 90 2.14 6.99 -4.76
N LEU A 91 1.28 6.40 -3.93
CA LEU A 91 0.11 5.64 -4.38
C LEU A 91 -0.77 6.48 -5.32
N GLN A 92 -1.10 7.70 -4.90
CA GLN A 92 -1.92 8.62 -5.69
C GLN A 92 -1.22 9.03 -7.00
N SER A 93 0.10 9.26 -6.98
CA SER A 93 0.88 9.53 -8.20
C SER A 93 0.87 8.36 -9.19
N VAL A 94 0.96 7.13 -8.69
CA VAL A 94 0.90 5.92 -9.53
C VAL A 94 -0.50 5.78 -10.12
N LEU A 95 -1.55 5.94 -9.32
CA LEU A 95 -2.93 5.84 -9.80
C LEU A 95 -3.25 6.94 -10.83
N HIS A 96 -2.85 8.18 -10.59
CA HIS A 96 -2.99 9.26 -11.58
C HIS A 96 -2.35 8.88 -12.93
N THR A 97 -1.20 8.20 -12.92
CA THR A 97 -0.47 7.86 -14.14
C THR A 97 -1.01 6.61 -14.85
N TYR A 98 -1.49 5.62 -14.08
CA TYR A 98 -1.74 4.28 -14.59
C TYR A 98 -3.19 3.78 -14.42
N ALA A 99 -4.06 4.47 -13.69
CA ALA A 99 -5.43 4.00 -13.46
C ALA A 99 -6.24 3.85 -14.76
N THR A 100 -6.00 4.69 -15.77
CA THR A 100 -6.62 4.55 -17.10
C THR A 100 -6.18 3.30 -17.85
N GLN A 101 -5.06 2.68 -17.45
CA GLN A 101 -4.54 1.46 -18.07
C GLN A 101 -5.19 0.20 -17.48
N ASP A 102 -5.83 0.31 -16.31
CA ASP A 102 -6.47 -0.78 -15.60
C ASP A 102 -7.61 -1.41 -16.44
N PRO A 103 -7.62 -2.74 -16.64
CA PRO A 103 -8.66 -3.41 -17.43
C PRO A 103 -10.08 -3.24 -16.87
N SER A 104 -10.25 -3.24 -15.55
CA SER A 104 -11.57 -3.10 -14.92
C SER A 104 -12.13 -1.69 -15.12
N ILE A 105 -11.27 -0.67 -15.04
CA ILE A 105 -11.63 0.72 -15.29
C ILE A 105 -11.97 0.94 -16.77
N LYS A 106 -11.21 0.36 -17.70
CA LYS A 106 -11.53 0.40 -19.14
C LYS A 106 -12.86 -0.25 -19.47
N GLN A 107 -13.18 -1.39 -18.83
CA GLN A 107 -14.48 -2.05 -19.01
C GLN A 107 -15.62 -1.18 -18.49
N GLN A 108 -15.42 -0.52 -17.34
CA GLN A 108 -16.40 0.43 -16.82
C GLN A 108 -16.59 1.63 -17.75
N ALA A 109 -15.50 2.16 -18.34
CA ALA A 109 -15.55 3.25 -19.30
C ALA A 109 -16.30 2.87 -20.58
N ALA A 110 -16.09 1.66 -21.10
CA ALA A 110 -16.79 1.17 -22.28
C ALA A 110 -18.32 1.12 -22.09
N ALA A 111 -18.81 0.97 -20.87
CA ALA A 111 -20.25 0.99 -20.59
C ALA A 111 -20.90 2.36 -20.89
N PHE A 112 -20.14 3.46 -20.82
CA PHE A 112 -20.63 4.81 -21.12
C PHE A 112 -20.86 5.04 -22.62
N ALA A 113 -20.12 4.34 -23.46
CA ALA A 113 -20.28 4.32 -24.92
C ALA A 113 -21.55 3.57 -25.37
N SER A 114 -22.21 2.84 -24.45
CA SER A 114 -23.38 2.05 -24.81
C SER A 114 -24.61 2.96 -25.01
N PRO A 115 -25.31 2.82 -26.16
CA PRO A 115 -26.54 3.57 -26.43
C PRO A 115 -27.68 3.20 -25.45
N GLY A 116 -27.60 2.02 -24.84
CA GLY A 116 -28.38 1.66 -23.65
C GLY A 116 -27.44 1.63 -22.46
N GLY A 117 -27.47 2.64 -21.60
CA GLY A 117 -26.73 2.58 -20.33
C GLY A 117 -27.05 1.32 -19.54
N PHE A 118 -26.22 0.98 -18.57
CA PHE A 118 -26.50 -0.09 -17.61
C PHE A 118 -27.68 0.33 -16.72
N ASN A 119 -28.88 0.26 -17.28
CA ASN A 119 -30.13 0.61 -16.65
C ASN A 119 -30.87 -0.71 -16.41
N LEU A 120 -30.46 -1.43 -15.36
CA LEU A 120 -31.17 -2.61 -14.86
C LEU A 120 -32.55 -2.27 -14.26
N GLY A 121 -33.13 -1.11 -14.58
CA GLY A 121 -34.42 -0.65 -14.08
C GLY A 121 -35.47 -0.36 -15.15
N ASN A 122 -35.24 -0.63 -16.45
CA ASN A 122 -36.22 -0.25 -17.47
C ASN A 122 -36.63 -1.40 -18.42
N GLN A 123 -37.23 -2.45 -17.86
CA GLN A 123 -38.28 -3.20 -18.54
C GLN A 123 -39.59 -3.02 -17.78
N GLY A 124 -40.63 -2.64 -18.50
CA GLY A 124 -41.83 -1.95 -18.02
C GLY A 124 -42.61 -2.61 -16.89
N GLY A 125 -43.26 -1.76 -16.09
CA GLY A 125 -44.30 -2.16 -15.13
C GLY A 125 -44.31 -1.23 -13.92
N GLY A 126 -45.38 -0.47 -13.72
CA GLY A 126 -45.49 0.54 -12.68
C GLY A 126 -45.20 0.02 -11.26
N GLY A 127 -44.40 0.78 -10.51
CA GLY A 127 -44.10 0.53 -9.10
C GLY A 127 -43.19 1.61 -8.55
N ALA A 128 -43.55 2.19 -7.43
CA ALA A 128 -42.85 3.30 -6.80
C ALA A 128 -41.49 2.89 -6.16
N GLY A 129 -40.44 3.65 -6.48
CA GLY A 129 -39.23 3.87 -5.65
C GLY A 129 -38.10 2.82 -5.70
N PRO A 130 -36.85 3.15 -5.30
CA PRO A 130 -36.31 4.45 -4.88
C PRO A 130 -35.27 4.99 -5.88
N ALA A 131 -35.50 6.20 -6.40
CA ALA A 131 -34.44 7.00 -6.99
C ALA A 131 -33.52 7.47 -5.86
N SER A 132 -32.58 6.60 -5.47
CA SER A 132 -31.37 7.09 -4.81
C SER A 132 -30.67 7.94 -5.87
N SER A 133 -30.43 9.20 -5.54
CA SER A 133 -29.53 10.14 -6.20
C SER A 133 -28.06 9.65 -6.16
N GLN A 134 -27.85 8.37 -6.46
CA GLN A 134 -26.59 7.65 -6.48
C GLN A 134 -26.31 7.40 -7.96
N GLY A 135 -25.46 8.24 -8.54
CA GLY A 135 -25.11 8.19 -9.96
C GLY A 135 -24.69 6.78 -10.36
N GLY A 136 -25.55 6.09 -11.11
CA GLY A 136 -25.17 4.87 -11.80
C GLY A 136 -24.09 5.17 -12.83
N MET A 137 -23.35 4.13 -13.25
CA MET A 137 -22.45 4.24 -14.40
C MET A 137 -23.26 4.79 -15.58
N GLY A 138 -22.92 6.01 -15.98
CA GLY A 138 -23.63 6.76 -16.99
C GLY A 138 -23.71 5.98 -18.29
N GLY A 139 -24.76 6.24 -19.06
CA GLY A 139 -24.96 5.70 -20.39
C GLY A 139 -26.00 6.52 -21.14
N ALA A 140 -26.14 6.26 -22.43
CA ALA A 140 -26.72 7.16 -23.45
C ALA A 140 -25.76 8.27 -23.93
N ASN A 141 -24.47 7.95 -24.02
CA ASN A 141 -23.44 8.83 -24.59
C ASN A 141 -23.27 10.17 -23.86
N LYS A 142 -23.45 10.19 -22.53
CA LYS A 142 -23.39 11.41 -21.70
C LYS A 142 -22.09 11.58 -20.91
N GLY A 143 -21.21 10.58 -20.89
CA GLY A 143 -20.00 10.61 -20.06
C GLY A 143 -20.31 10.61 -18.56
N GLY A 144 -19.27 10.73 -17.74
CA GLY A 144 -19.39 10.80 -16.29
C GLY A 144 -18.10 10.42 -15.58
N TRP A 145 -18.24 9.92 -14.35
CA TRP A 145 -17.11 9.59 -13.48
C TRP A 145 -17.10 8.11 -13.11
N ILE A 146 -15.90 7.55 -13.05
CA ILE A 146 -15.63 6.16 -12.63
C ILE A 146 -14.79 6.19 -11.39
N HIS A 147 -15.19 5.46 -10.35
CA HIS A 147 -14.43 5.35 -9.11
C HIS A 147 -13.39 4.23 -9.20
N VAL A 148 -12.13 4.59 -8.95
CA VAL A 148 -11.03 3.65 -8.76
C VAL A 148 -11.09 3.19 -7.30
N SER A 149 -11.51 1.94 -7.09
CA SER A 149 -11.84 1.41 -5.77
C SER A 149 -10.85 0.34 -5.34
N ASP A 150 -10.66 0.26 -4.03
CA ASP A 150 -9.92 -0.77 -3.35
C ASP A 150 -10.76 -2.05 -3.26
N MET A 151 -10.19 -3.17 -3.71
CA MET A 151 -10.91 -4.43 -3.87
C MET A 151 -10.88 -5.31 -2.62
N ARG A 152 -10.36 -4.81 -1.48
CA ARG A 152 -10.46 -5.49 -0.19
C ARG A 152 -11.90 -5.66 0.27
N ASN A 153 -12.75 -4.69 -0.07
CA ASN A 153 -14.18 -4.69 0.20
C ASN A 153 -14.95 -4.33 -1.08
N PRO A 154 -15.09 -5.29 -2.01
CA PRO A 154 -15.71 -5.02 -3.31
C PRO A 154 -17.17 -4.58 -3.12
N PRO A 155 -17.63 -3.53 -3.84
CA PRO A 155 -18.99 -3.06 -3.69
C PRO A 155 -20.01 -4.08 -4.19
N ASP A 156 -21.17 -4.10 -3.55
CA ASP A 156 -22.34 -4.84 -4.03
C ASP A 156 -22.72 -4.40 -5.46
N TRP A 157 -23.37 -5.29 -6.19
CA TRP A 157 -23.75 -5.03 -7.58
C TRP A 157 -24.58 -3.74 -7.73
N GLY A 158 -24.14 -2.85 -8.62
CA GLY A 158 -24.78 -1.56 -8.86
C GLY A 158 -24.58 -0.52 -7.75
N ARG A 159 -23.72 -0.79 -6.75
CA ARG A 159 -23.31 0.17 -5.73
C ARG A 159 -21.91 0.72 -6.02
N ILE A 160 -21.61 1.84 -5.37
CA ILE A 160 -20.28 2.41 -5.29
C ILE A 160 -19.58 1.91 -4.03
N ALA A 161 -18.25 1.84 -4.04
CA ALA A 161 -17.46 1.50 -2.86
C ALA A 161 -17.67 2.51 -1.72
N TRP A 162 -17.33 2.10 -0.49
CA TRP A 162 -17.34 3.01 0.64
C TRP A 162 -16.33 4.15 0.43
N PRO A 163 -16.57 5.36 0.95
CA PRO A 163 -15.66 6.49 0.75
C PRO A 163 -14.21 6.22 1.21
N GLU A 164 -14.02 5.36 2.20
CA GLU A 164 -12.69 4.95 2.69
C GLU A 164 -11.98 3.93 1.79
N ASP A 165 -12.71 3.29 0.89
CA ASP A 165 -12.23 2.31 -0.07
C ASP A 165 -12.14 2.89 -1.50
N ILE A 166 -12.41 4.18 -1.70
CA ILE A 166 -12.23 4.83 -3.01
C ILE A 166 -10.88 5.54 -3.02
N PHE A 167 -9.98 5.13 -3.91
CA PHE A 167 -8.71 5.82 -4.11
C PHE A 167 -8.92 7.20 -4.75
N GLY A 168 -9.76 7.25 -5.78
CA GLY A 168 -10.05 8.44 -6.57
C GLY A 168 -11.04 8.16 -7.70
N SER A 169 -11.24 9.13 -8.58
CA SER A 169 -12.19 9.05 -9.69
C SER A 169 -11.58 9.54 -11.00
N LEU A 170 -12.02 8.96 -12.11
CA LEU A 170 -11.64 9.30 -13.47
C LEU A 170 -12.86 9.79 -14.26
N GLU A 171 -12.68 10.81 -15.07
CA GLU A 171 -13.67 11.34 -15.99
C GLU A 171 -13.62 10.63 -17.35
N VAL A 172 -14.81 10.31 -17.86
CA VAL A 172 -15.01 9.60 -19.12
C VAL A 172 -16.05 10.35 -19.96
N ASP A 173 -15.82 10.44 -21.27
CA ASP A 173 -16.73 11.08 -22.22
C ASP A 173 -17.90 10.14 -22.64
N GLY A 174 -18.80 10.66 -23.47
CA GLY A 174 -19.93 9.90 -23.99
C GLY A 174 -19.55 8.72 -24.90
N GLU A 175 -18.31 8.64 -25.37
CA GLU A 175 -17.81 7.54 -26.20
C GLU A 175 -17.01 6.53 -25.37
N GLY A 176 -17.05 6.65 -24.03
CA GLY A 176 -16.32 5.76 -23.13
C GLY A 176 -14.82 5.99 -23.11
N ARG A 177 -14.34 7.17 -23.55
CA ARG A 177 -12.92 7.52 -23.55
C ARG A 177 -12.58 8.40 -22.36
N PHE A 178 -11.39 8.22 -21.80
CA PHE A 178 -10.88 9.04 -20.71
C PHE A 178 -10.63 10.49 -21.17
N VAL A 179 -11.17 11.46 -20.44
CA VAL A 179 -10.96 12.88 -20.72
C VAL A 179 -9.51 13.26 -20.39
N GLY A 180 -8.87 14.11 -21.20
CA GLY A 180 -7.50 14.57 -20.92
C GLY A 180 -6.39 13.53 -21.13
N GLY A 181 -6.73 12.30 -21.52
CA GLY A 181 -5.80 11.19 -21.73
C GLY A 181 -5.41 10.45 -20.43
N ASP A 182 -5.36 11.15 -19.32
CA ASP A 182 -5.18 10.62 -17.95
C ASP A 182 -6.51 10.44 -17.19
N GLY A 183 -7.63 10.81 -17.82
CA GLY A 183 -8.95 10.72 -17.22
C GLY A 183 -9.21 11.79 -16.17
N ASN A 184 -8.48 12.91 -16.15
CA ASN A 184 -8.63 13.98 -15.16
C ASN A 184 -8.71 13.43 -13.72
N TYR A 185 -7.78 12.54 -13.35
CA TYR A 185 -7.84 11.81 -12.08
C TYR A 185 -7.96 12.74 -10.87
N GLN A 186 -8.94 12.46 -10.00
CA GLN A 186 -9.14 13.17 -8.74
C GLN A 186 -9.07 12.20 -7.55
N ALA A 187 -8.12 12.42 -6.66
CA ALA A 187 -8.02 11.68 -5.40
C ALA A 187 -9.29 11.88 -4.55
N SER A 188 -9.77 10.82 -3.89
CA SER A 188 -10.98 10.90 -3.04
C SER A 188 -10.77 11.76 -1.78
N GLY A 189 -9.53 11.82 -1.29
CA GLY A 189 -9.18 12.48 -0.02
C GLY A 189 -9.62 11.73 1.24
N THR A 190 -10.41 10.66 1.09
CA THR A 190 -11.00 9.88 2.19
C THR A 190 -10.46 8.46 2.31
N TYR A 191 -9.64 8.01 1.34
CA TYR A 191 -9.06 6.67 1.32
C TYR A 191 -8.30 6.34 2.60
N ARG A 192 -8.45 5.10 3.09
CA ARG A 192 -7.71 4.58 4.25
C ARG A 192 -7.03 3.27 3.91
N VAL A 193 -5.78 3.14 4.33
CA VAL A 193 -5.00 1.92 4.12
C VAL A 193 -5.42 0.81 5.09
N VAL A 194 -6.06 1.12 6.21
CA VAL A 194 -6.62 0.09 7.10
C VAL A 194 -8.04 0.48 7.48
N THR A 195 -9.00 -0.40 7.19
CA THR A 195 -10.40 -0.25 7.54
C THR A 195 -10.84 -1.38 8.48
N ARG A 196 -12.15 -1.50 8.73
CA ARG A 196 -12.69 -2.65 9.46
C ARG A 196 -12.63 -3.94 8.63
N GLU A 197 -12.51 -3.81 7.31
CA GLU A 197 -12.48 -4.93 6.37
C GLU A 197 -11.06 -5.45 6.12
N GLY A 198 -10.04 -4.81 6.71
CA GLY A 198 -8.65 -5.26 6.68
C GLY A 198 -7.69 -4.23 6.10
N MET A 199 -6.57 -4.74 5.54
CA MET A 199 -5.54 -3.94 4.88
C MET A 199 -5.24 -4.44 3.47
#